data_AF-A0AAN9US67-F1
#
_entry.id   AF-A0AAN9US67-F1
#
_cell.length_a   1.000
_cell.length_b   1.000
_cell.length_c   1.000
_cell.angle_alpha   90.00
_cell.angle_beta   90.00
_cell.angle_gamma   90.00
#
_symmetry.space_group_name_H-M   'P 1'
#
loop_
_entity.id
_entity.type
_entity.pdbx_description
1 polymer ?
#
loop_
_entity_poly.entity_id
_entity_poly.type
_entity_poly.pdbx_seq_one_letter_code
_entity_poly.pdbx_strand_id
1 'polypeptide(L)'
;MIGNSLPEYVFIRLCIYFLRYTTPICLAGLAILTAVQHDFHHDPAPTPLALLSSPGSTTARIIIGYAIADLLYAVFVWRPYNRRLRDETEHPPPLSRADRRALVGRCLAHVPDLERYLRLWFLGADASEIRRENVREFLLWAFFDRRPRPRPKSGSESESGSGPAVKKDGEEGLPEEDEEDEAELDEYVALIERNLGRRVEPGRGAAEGGLRLTLDPVETRYRSLIWYLIIGLVDVVTHFQLAWGGFQYHAQPHAAFHSVIPHRAQNLFASRHSAAPDLGYWHRPHTAKDKLPVVFLHGIGVGLWTYVSFLSGINEHKVHDDNDDEQIGIIAIEYLPVSFRLTGAPLSKSEFLEQVTAILEAHGWDRFVLVTHSYGSVLATHMFQSATLGPRIEAAVLIDPVSILLHLPDVAVNFTRRKPQRANEWMLWYFASMDPGVAHCLGRHFFWKDNIVWKEDLVNAIEAPAPSTGSSETGADLGSARRKRRVAVSLAENDLIVDTLTIAQYLAGDEEWYLGSTGKGSVEQNGVGEIIASAAKSGRGGHVTKDGIELMWFPGLDHAQVFSAKENRDRLCSVIQRYCAK
;
A
#
# COMPACT_ATOMS: atom_id res chain seq x y z
N MET A 1 10.85 -12.74 -2.53
CA MET A 1 11.56 -11.49 -2.92
C MET A 1 13.03 -11.81 -3.11
N ILE A 2 13.75 -11.08 -3.97
CA ILE A 2 15.20 -11.27 -4.10
C ILE A 2 15.94 -10.75 -2.87
N GLY A 3 17.09 -11.33 -2.54
CA GLY A 3 17.99 -10.89 -1.47
C GLY A 3 18.80 -9.66 -1.86
N ASN A 4 19.97 -9.50 -1.23
CA ASN A 4 20.85 -8.32 -1.36
C ASN A 4 22.25 -8.63 -1.90
N SER A 5 22.45 -9.80 -2.50
CA SER A 5 23.75 -10.18 -3.05
C SER A 5 24.09 -9.44 -4.35
N LEU A 6 25.38 -9.36 -4.69
CA LEU A 6 25.84 -8.76 -5.96
C LEU A 6 25.25 -9.47 -7.20
N PRO A 7 25.17 -10.81 -7.28
CA PRO A 7 24.50 -11.48 -8.39
C PRO A 7 23.03 -11.08 -8.54
N GLU A 8 22.29 -10.99 -7.44
CA GLU A 8 20.89 -10.55 -7.44
C GLU A 8 20.75 -9.10 -7.89
N TYR A 9 21.70 -8.23 -7.48
CA TYR A 9 21.76 -6.84 -7.94
C TYR A 9 21.98 -6.74 -9.45
N VAL A 10 22.94 -7.49 -9.99
CA VAL A 10 23.20 -7.51 -11.44
C VAL A 10 21.97 -8.05 -12.17
N PHE A 11 21.41 -9.16 -11.69
CA PHE A 11 20.22 -9.79 -12.26
C PHE A 11 19.04 -8.80 -12.34
N ILE A 12 18.68 -8.15 -11.23
CA ILE A 12 17.52 -7.26 -11.21
C ILE A 12 17.73 -6.04 -12.10
N ARG A 13 18.95 -5.50 -12.15
CA ARG A 13 19.30 -4.37 -13.03
C ARG A 13 19.19 -4.75 -14.50
N LEU A 14 19.62 -5.96 -14.88
CA LEU A 14 19.46 -6.48 -16.24
C LEU A 14 17.97 -6.67 -16.58
N CYS A 15 17.18 -7.31 -15.71
CA CYS A 15 15.74 -7.46 -15.91
C CYS A 15 15.04 -6.12 -16.14
N ILE A 16 15.32 -5.12 -15.29
CA ILE A 16 14.77 -3.77 -15.41
C ILE A 16 15.19 -3.14 -16.74
N TYR A 17 16.45 -3.28 -17.15
CA TYR A 17 16.95 -2.75 -18.41
C TYR A 17 16.20 -3.34 -19.61
N PHE A 18 16.11 -4.67 -19.70
CA PHE A 18 15.44 -5.34 -20.81
C PHE A 18 13.93 -5.06 -20.88
N LEU A 19 13.26 -4.95 -19.73
CA LEU A 19 11.83 -4.62 -19.67
C LEU A 19 11.54 -3.15 -19.98
N ARG A 20 12.41 -2.23 -19.53
CA ARG A 20 12.20 -0.79 -19.72
C ARG A 20 12.55 -0.34 -21.14
N TYR A 21 13.59 -0.92 -21.71
CA TYR A 21 14.17 -0.49 -22.99
C TYR A 21 13.87 -1.48 -24.13
N THR A 22 12.78 -2.26 -24.03
CA THR A 22 12.46 -3.29 -25.03
C THR A 22 12.37 -2.72 -26.45
N THR A 23 11.63 -1.62 -26.67
CA THR A 23 11.57 -0.97 -28.00
C THR A 23 12.95 -0.52 -28.52
N PRO A 24 13.76 0.27 -27.77
CA PRO A 24 15.13 0.60 -28.20
C PRO A 24 16.01 -0.62 -28.52
N ILE A 25 15.90 -1.70 -27.74
CA ILE A 25 16.64 -2.94 -27.95
C ILE A 25 16.19 -3.62 -29.25
N CYS A 26 14.89 -3.65 -29.53
CA CYS A 26 14.35 -4.15 -30.80
C CYS A 26 14.90 -3.35 -32.00
N LEU A 27 14.96 -2.02 -31.89
CA LEU A 27 15.51 -1.16 -32.96
C LEU A 27 17.01 -1.39 -33.17
N ALA A 28 17.78 -1.53 -32.09
CA ALA A 28 19.21 -1.87 -32.17
C ALA A 28 19.43 -3.25 -32.79
N GLY A 29 18.62 -4.25 -32.40
CA GLY A 29 18.64 -5.59 -32.99
C GLY A 29 18.34 -5.57 -34.48
N LEU A 30 17.38 -4.76 -34.92
CA LEU A 30 17.09 -4.57 -36.35
C LEU A 30 18.25 -3.93 -37.11
N ALA A 31 18.90 -2.92 -36.54
CA ALA A 31 20.06 -2.28 -37.14
C ALA A 31 21.25 -3.26 -37.31
N ILE A 32 21.47 -4.12 -36.32
CA ILE A 32 22.50 -5.18 -36.39
C ILE A 32 22.14 -6.19 -37.48
N LEU A 33 20.88 -6.63 -37.55
CA LEU A 33 20.43 -7.56 -38.59
C LEU A 33 20.57 -6.96 -40.00
N THR A 34 20.25 -5.68 -40.19
CA THR A 34 20.49 -5.00 -41.48
C THR A 34 21.98 -4.95 -41.84
N ALA A 35 22.85 -4.64 -40.87
CA ALA A 35 24.29 -4.55 -41.09
C ALA A 35 24.90 -5.92 -41.44
N VAL A 36 24.51 -6.97 -40.71
CA VAL A 36 24.95 -8.34 -40.99
C VAL A 36 24.50 -8.78 -42.39
N GLN A 37 23.23 -8.55 -42.77
CA GLN A 37 22.76 -8.94 -44.10
C GLN A 37 23.44 -8.16 -45.23
N HIS A 38 23.74 -6.87 -45.01
CA HIS A 38 24.52 -6.07 -45.95
C HIS A 38 25.91 -6.68 -46.19
N ASP A 39 26.61 -7.06 -45.11
CA ASP A 39 27.95 -7.63 -45.20
C ASP A 39 27.96 -9.02 -45.83
N PHE A 40 26.92 -9.83 -45.60
CA PHE A 40 26.80 -11.18 -46.18
C PHE A 40 26.42 -11.19 -47.67
N HIS A 41 25.64 -10.23 -48.15
CA HIS A 41 25.11 -10.24 -49.53
C HIS A 41 25.75 -9.22 -50.47
N HIS A 42 26.59 -8.30 -49.99
CA HIS A 42 27.17 -7.20 -50.78
C HIS A 42 26.11 -6.40 -51.59
N ASP A 43 24.87 -6.40 -51.13
CA ASP A 43 23.74 -5.70 -51.76
C ASP A 43 23.72 -4.24 -51.31
N PRO A 44 23.24 -3.29 -52.14
CA PRO A 44 23.19 -1.88 -51.77
C PRO A 44 22.28 -1.69 -50.54
N ALA A 45 22.86 -1.21 -49.44
CA ALA A 45 22.24 -0.82 -48.17
C ALA A 45 20.79 -1.32 -47.97
N PRO A 46 20.57 -2.58 -47.52
CA PRO A 46 19.23 -3.10 -47.33
C PRO A 46 18.49 -2.25 -46.32
N THR A 47 17.42 -1.60 -46.77
CA THR A 47 16.51 -0.87 -45.88
C THR A 47 15.82 -1.86 -44.92
N PRO A 48 15.37 -1.44 -43.74
CA PRO A 48 14.57 -2.30 -42.84
C PRO A 48 13.33 -2.91 -43.51
N LEU A 49 12.80 -2.25 -44.55
CA LEU A 49 11.71 -2.77 -45.37
C LEU A 49 12.14 -3.93 -46.27
N ALA A 50 13.38 -3.96 -46.76
CA ALA A 50 13.93 -5.07 -47.53
C ALA A 50 14.12 -6.34 -46.68
N LEU A 51 14.34 -6.20 -45.36
CA LEU A 51 14.39 -7.34 -44.44
C LEU A 51 13.05 -8.08 -44.34
N LEU A 52 11.92 -7.37 -44.49
CA LEU A 52 10.58 -7.96 -44.40
C LEU A 52 10.27 -8.85 -45.62
N SER A 53 10.74 -8.45 -46.80
CA SER A 53 10.54 -9.18 -48.06
C SER A 53 11.51 -10.35 -48.24
N SER A 54 12.62 -10.39 -47.49
CA SER A 54 13.56 -11.52 -47.52
C SER A 54 12.90 -12.84 -47.04
N PRO A 55 12.87 -13.90 -47.86
CA PRO A 55 12.22 -15.17 -47.53
C PRO A 55 12.77 -15.91 -46.30
N GLY A 56 13.95 -15.52 -45.80
CA GLY A 56 14.62 -16.17 -44.65
C GLY A 56 14.58 -15.41 -43.32
N SER A 57 13.97 -14.22 -43.25
CA SER A 57 14.12 -13.32 -42.08
C SER A 57 12.95 -13.37 -41.08
N THR A 58 12.55 -14.57 -40.64
CA THR A 58 11.50 -14.74 -39.61
C THR A 58 11.79 -13.93 -38.35
N THR A 59 13.05 -13.89 -37.91
CA THR A 59 13.49 -13.12 -36.75
C THR A 59 13.25 -11.62 -36.91
N ALA A 60 13.58 -11.02 -38.06
CA ALA A 60 13.34 -9.59 -38.28
C ALA A 60 11.84 -9.27 -38.30
N ARG A 61 11.01 -10.14 -38.89
CA ARG A 61 9.54 -9.99 -38.87
C ARG A 61 8.98 -10.00 -37.45
N ILE A 62 9.45 -10.89 -36.58
CA ILE A 62 9.05 -10.93 -35.17
C ILE A 62 9.46 -9.65 -34.45
N ILE A 63 10.70 -9.18 -34.63
CA ILE A 63 11.20 -7.97 -33.96
C ILE A 63 10.43 -6.72 -34.42
N ILE A 64 10.19 -6.57 -35.73
CA ILE A 64 9.40 -5.46 -36.29
C ILE A 64 7.96 -5.52 -35.78
N GLY A 65 7.33 -6.70 -35.84
CA GLY A 65 5.96 -6.89 -35.38
C GLY A 65 5.79 -6.52 -33.91
N TYR A 66 6.72 -6.97 -33.05
CA TYR A 66 6.74 -6.59 -31.65
C TYR A 66 6.96 -5.09 -31.45
N ALA A 67 7.94 -4.47 -32.13
CA ALA A 67 8.21 -3.05 -31.99
C ALA A 67 7.01 -2.18 -32.39
N ILE A 68 6.29 -2.57 -33.45
CA ILE A 68 5.03 -1.93 -33.85
C ILE A 68 3.97 -2.12 -32.75
N ALA A 69 3.79 -3.34 -32.24
CA ALA A 69 2.80 -3.62 -31.19
C ALA A 69 3.09 -2.84 -29.89
N ASP A 70 4.35 -2.79 -29.45
CA ASP A 70 4.79 -2.05 -28.26
C ASP A 70 4.61 -0.54 -28.43
N LEU A 71 4.86 -0.01 -29.64
CA LEU A 71 4.61 1.39 -29.98
C LEU A 71 3.11 1.72 -29.99
N LEU A 72 2.28 0.88 -30.61
CA LEU A 72 0.83 1.04 -30.61
C LEU A 72 0.28 1.00 -29.17
N TYR A 73 0.73 0.01 -28.38
CA TYR A 73 0.42 -0.06 -26.95
C TYR A 73 0.84 1.23 -26.21
N ALA A 74 2.07 1.70 -26.44
CA ALA A 74 2.57 2.91 -25.79
C ALA A 74 1.71 4.13 -26.12
N VAL A 75 1.29 4.29 -27.38
CA VAL A 75 0.52 5.44 -27.87
C VAL A 75 -0.94 5.39 -27.45
N PHE A 76 -1.58 4.21 -27.58
CA PHE A 76 -3.04 4.08 -27.42
C PHE A 76 -3.47 3.60 -26.02
N VAL A 77 -2.57 3.00 -25.24
CA VAL A 77 -2.89 2.48 -23.89
C VAL A 77 -2.09 3.20 -22.82
N TRP A 78 -0.77 3.08 -22.85
CA TRP A 78 0.09 3.58 -21.77
C TRP A 78 0.05 5.12 -21.65
N ARG A 79 0.14 5.85 -22.77
CA ARG A 79 0.13 7.32 -22.76
C ARG A 79 -1.21 7.88 -22.24
N PRO A 80 -2.39 7.46 -22.73
CA PRO A 80 -3.67 7.89 -22.17
C PRO A 80 -3.80 7.55 -20.68
N TYR A 81 -3.41 6.34 -20.28
CA TYR A 81 -3.42 5.95 -18.87
C TYR A 81 -2.58 6.89 -18.00
N ASN A 82 -1.33 7.12 -18.41
CA ASN A 82 -0.40 7.97 -17.66
C ASN A 82 -0.77 9.46 -17.67
N ARG A 83 -1.62 9.92 -18.59
CA ARG A 83 -2.18 11.27 -18.51
C ARG A 83 -3.10 11.44 -17.31
N ARG A 84 -3.88 10.41 -16.96
CA ARG A 84 -4.80 10.41 -15.81
C ARG A 84 -4.08 10.58 -14.47
N LEU A 85 -2.81 10.17 -14.38
CA LEU A 85 -1.98 10.40 -13.19
C LEU A 85 -1.72 11.89 -12.91
N ARG A 86 -1.98 12.76 -13.88
CA ARG A 86 -1.84 14.21 -13.75
C ARG A 86 -3.13 14.89 -13.30
N ASP A 87 -4.23 14.15 -13.27
CA ASP A 87 -5.51 14.65 -12.78
C ASP A 87 -5.36 15.02 -11.30
N GLU A 88 -6.07 16.06 -10.88
CA GLU A 88 -6.10 16.47 -9.49
C GLU A 88 -6.84 15.43 -8.64
N THR A 89 -6.40 15.26 -7.40
CA THR A 89 -7.07 14.36 -6.47
C THR A 89 -8.38 14.96 -5.99
N GLU A 90 -9.44 14.15 -6.03
CA GLU A 90 -10.68 14.44 -5.33
C GLU A 90 -10.50 14.08 -3.85
N HIS A 91 -10.30 15.10 -3.01
CA HIS A 91 -10.06 14.89 -1.57
C HIS A 91 -11.37 14.55 -0.83
N PRO A 92 -11.31 13.71 0.21
CA PRO A 92 -12.46 13.44 1.08
C PRO A 92 -12.88 14.72 1.82
N PRO A 93 -14.11 14.75 2.37
CA PRO A 93 -14.56 15.87 3.18
C PRO A 93 -13.54 16.22 4.28
N PRO A 94 -13.29 17.53 4.53
CA PRO A 94 -12.33 17.94 5.54
C PRO A 94 -12.79 17.48 6.93
N LEU A 95 -11.84 17.06 7.75
CA LEU A 95 -12.10 16.74 9.16
C LEU A 95 -12.55 18.01 9.90
N SER A 96 -13.41 17.85 10.90
CA SER A 96 -13.73 18.96 11.82
C SER A 96 -12.47 19.41 12.56
N ARG A 97 -12.42 20.67 13.01
CA ARG A 97 -11.29 21.19 13.81
C ARG A 97 -11.01 20.34 15.05
N ALA A 98 -12.05 19.83 15.70
CA ALA A 98 -11.92 18.96 16.87
C ALA A 98 -11.25 17.62 16.51
N ASP A 99 -11.70 16.99 15.42
CA ASP A 99 -11.15 15.72 14.94
C ASP A 99 -9.72 15.88 14.41
N ARG A 100 -9.43 16.97 13.68
CA ARG A 100 -8.06 17.32 13.24
C ARG A 100 -7.14 17.47 14.44
N ARG A 101 -7.55 18.23 15.46
CA ARG A 101 -6.76 18.44 16.68
C ARG A 101 -6.47 17.12 17.39
N ALA A 102 -7.49 16.28 17.53
CA ALA A 102 -7.33 14.95 18.13
C ALA A 102 -6.36 14.08 17.32
N LEU A 103 -6.46 14.10 16.00
CA LEU A 103 -5.55 13.37 15.10
C LEU A 103 -4.11 13.88 15.20
N VAL A 104 -3.88 15.19 15.15
CA VAL A 104 -2.54 15.80 15.32
C VAL A 104 -1.95 15.42 16.67
N GLY A 105 -2.71 15.56 17.75
CA GLY A 105 -2.29 15.19 19.09
C GLY A 105 -1.92 13.71 19.18
N ARG A 106 -2.74 12.83 18.58
CA ARG A 106 -2.49 11.39 18.53
C ARG A 106 -1.26 11.04 17.70
N CYS A 107 -1.05 11.68 16.55
CA CYS A 107 0.17 11.50 15.76
C CYS A 107 1.40 11.88 16.58
N LEU A 108 1.45 13.10 17.11
CA LEU A 108 2.61 13.59 17.86
C LEU A 108 2.88 12.78 19.13
N ALA A 109 1.85 12.22 19.76
CA ALA A 109 1.98 11.30 20.88
C ALA A 109 2.59 9.95 20.49
N HIS A 110 2.75 9.64 19.20
CA HIS A 110 3.33 8.38 18.69
C HIS A 110 4.52 8.59 17.75
N VAL A 111 5.13 9.78 17.78
CA VAL A 111 6.37 10.07 17.05
C VAL A 111 7.58 9.80 17.97
N PRO A 112 8.45 8.81 17.67
CA PRO A 112 9.59 8.48 18.55
C PRO A 112 10.71 9.53 18.57
N ASP A 113 10.90 10.20 17.43
CA ASP A 113 11.88 11.27 17.25
C ASP A 113 11.29 12.29 16.28
N LEU A 114 10.90 13.44 16.83
CA LEU A 114 10.22 14.49 16.07
C LEU A 114 11.15 15.23 15.10
N GLU A 115 12.46 15.29 15.40
CA GLU A 115 13.42 15.86 14.46
C GLU A 115 13.63 14.93 13.26
N ARG A 116 13.84 13.63 13.50
CA ARG A 116 13.90 12.62 12.42
C ARG A 116 12.60 12.61 11.62
N TYR A 117 11.44 12.67 12.29
CA TYR A 117 10.13 12.71 11.67
C TYR A 117 10.02 13.85 10.64
N LEU A 118 10.30 15.08 11.06
CA LEU A 118 10.26 16.23 10.17
C LEU A 118 11.28 16.07 9.04
N ARG A 119 12.54 15.74 9.35
CA ARG A 119 13.59 15.58 8.34
C ARG A 119 13.19 14.59 7.24
N LEU A 120 12.60 13.44 7.59
CA LEU A 120 12.17 12.46 6.59
C LEU A 120 10.97 12.93 5.76
N TRP A 121 10.01 13.65 6.35
CA TRP A 121 8.94 14.31 5.58
C TRP A 121 9.48 15.38 4.63
N PHE A 122 10.64 15.98 4.93
CA PHE A 122 11.41 16.86 4.04
C PHE A 122 12.57 16.15 3.33
N LEU A 123 12.42 14.86 3.01
CA LEU A 123 13.34 14.08 2.18
C LEU A 123 14.80 14.01 2.67
N GLY A 124 14.98 14.09 4.00
CA GLY A 124 16.27 14.03 4.66
C GLY A 124 17.00 15.38 4.78
N ALA A 125 16.30 16.50 4.53
CA ALA A 125 16.85 17.84 4.68
C ALA A 125 17.50 18.07 6.05
N ASP A 126 18.42 19.03 6.11
CA ASP A 126 19.02 19.42 7.39
C ASP A 126 17.96 20.13 8.26
N ALA A 127 18.02 19.92 9.58
CA ALA A 127 17.04 20.49 10.50
C ALA A 127 17.03 22.03 10.48
N SER A 128 18.15 22.67 10.11
CA SER A 128 18.26 24.13 9.95
C SER A 128 17.60 24.66 8.68
N GLU A 129 17.39 23.80 7.68
CA GLU A 129 16.72 24.13 6.43
C GLU A 129 15.20 23.99 6.52
N ILE A 130 14.68 23.38 7.58
CA ILE A 130 13.26 23.21 7.85
C ILE A 130 12.82 24.34 8.78
N ARG A 131 12.20 25.37 8.21
CA ARG A 131 11.73 26.55 8.94
C ARG A 131 10.21 26.56 9.09
N ARG A 132 9.71 27.55 9.83
CA ARG A 132 8.30 27.65 10.22
C ARG A 132 7.34 27.52 9.03
N GLU A 133 7.64 28.19 7.91
CA GLU A 133 6.80 28.10 6.71
C GLU A 133 6.79 26.70 6.10
N ASN A 134 7.93 25.98 6.09
CA ASN A 134 7.98 24.60 5.60
C ASN A 134 7.06 23.70 6.44
N VAL A 135 7.10 23.83 7.77
CA VAL A 135 6.25 23.05 8.69
C VAL A 135 4.76 23.38 8.47
N ARG A 136 4.42 24.66 8.24
CA ARG A 136 3.05 25.05 7.87
C ARG A 136 2.58 24.39 6.58
N GLU A 137 3.40 24.42 5.53
CA GLU A 137 3.08 23.77 4.24
C GLU A 137 2.86 22.26 4.40
N PHE A 138 3.66 21.60 5.23
CA PHE A 138 3.49 20.18 5.55
C PHE A 138 2.16 19.92 6.30
N LEU A 139 1.87 20.68 7.36
CA LEU A 139 0.64 20.53 8.14
C LEU A 139 -0.62 20.76 7.30
N LEU A 140 -0.58 21.77 6.43
CA LEU A 140 -1.67 22.13 5.54
C LEU A 140 -2.01 20.99 4.56
N TRP A 141 -1.01 20.29 4.05
CA TRP A 141 -1.28 19.07 3.28
C TRP A 141 -1.74 17.92 4.19
N ALA A 142 -0.96 17.62 5.23
CA ALA A 142 -1.12 16.39 6.00
C ALA A 142 -2.47 16.30 6.73
N PHE A 143 -3.00 17.43 7.23
CA PHE A 143 -4.19 17.47 8.07
C PHE A 143 -5.37 18.27 7.48
N PHE A 144 -5.12 19.12 6.48
CA PHE A 144 -6.16 19.91 5.81
C PHE A 144 -6.37 19.53 4.34
N ASP A 145 -5.53 18.67 3.74
CA ASP A 145 -5.61 18.28 2.33
C ASP A 145 -5.47 19.46 1.35
N ARG A 146 -4.80 20.54 1.74
CA ARG A 146 -4.72 21.80 0.97
C ARG A 146 -3.32 22.14 0.48
N ARG A 147 -3.27 22.97 -0.57
CA ARG A 147 -2.05 23.59 -1.08
C ARG A 147 -1.84 24.97 -0.43
N PRO A 148 -0.58 25.39 -0.20
CA PRO A 148 -0.29 26.78 0.18
C PRO A 148 -0.78 27.74 -0.90
N ARG A 149 -1.41 28.87 -0.52
CA ARG A 149 -1.74 29.91 -1.49
C ARG A 149 -0.45 30.46 -2.12
N PRO A 150 -0.43 30.70 -3.45
CA PRO A 150 0.66 31.45 -4.05
C PRO A 150 0.67 32.85 -3.44
N ARG A 151 1.78 33.25 -2.81
CA ARG A 151 1.91 34.63 -2.30
C ARG A 151 1.70 35.60 -3.46
N PRO A 152 0.95 36.70 -3.29
CA PRO A 152 0.97 37.78 -4.26
C PRO A 152 2.42 38.21 -4.44
N LYS A 153 2.86 38.36 -5.70
CA LYS A 153 4.20 38.85 -6.00
C LYS A 153 4.37 40.21 -5.31
N SER A 154 5.18 40.27 -4.28
CA SER A 154 5.53 41.53 -3.62
C SER A 154 6.22 42.44 -4.63
N GLY A 155 5.55 43.53 -5.00
CA GLY A 155 6.14 44.73 -5.61
C GLY A 155 6.62 44.59 -7.05
N SER A 156 5.76 44.90 -8.02
CA SER A 156 6.22 45.82 -9.06
C SER A 156 6.44 47.16 -8.38
N GLU A 157 7.69 47.61 -8.29
CA GLU A 157 8.04 48.98 -7.92
C GLU A 157 7.23 49.95 -8.79
N SER A 158 6.18 50.55 -8.21
CA SER A 158 5.57 51.76 -8.77
C SER A 158 6.30 52.93 -8.16
N GLU A 159 7.12 53.58 -8.98
CA GLU A 159 7.81 54.83 -8.71
C GLU A 159 6.86 55.91 -8.14
N SER A 160 7.38 56.63 -7.14
CA SER A 160 7.15 58.04 -6.81
C SER A 160 5.74 58.63 -7.07
N GLY A 161 5.04 58.90 -5.98
CA GLY A 161 3.92 59.85 -5.96
C GLY A 161 3.56 60.25 -4.53
N SER A 162 4.18 61.32 -4.03
CA SER A 162 3.85 61.96 -2.76
C SER A 162 2.41 62.52 -2.80
N GLY A 163 1.51 61.90 -2.04
CA GLY A 163 0.15 62.37 -1.76
C GLY A 163 -0.34 61.79 -0.43
N PRO A 164 -1.23 62.48 0.30
CA PRO A 164 -1.59 62.09 1.66
C PRO A 164 -2.33 60.74 1.67
N ALA A 165 -2.00 59.92 2.67
CA ALA A 165 -2.53 58.59 2.87
C ALA A 165 -4.07 58.60 2.99
N VAL A 166 -4.74 58.26 1.89
CA VAL A 166 -6.12 57.79 1.91
C VAL A 166 -6.03 56.28 2.16
N LYS A 167 -6.55 55.83 3.31
CA LYS A 167 -6.83 54.40 3.52
C LYS A 167 -7.74 53.97 2.37
N LYS A 168 -7.22 53.14 1.46
CA LYS A 168 -8.06 52.46 0.48
C LYS A 168 -8.81 51.37 1.23
N ASP A 169 -10.09 51.60 1.45
CA ASP A 169 -11.05 50.55 1.79
C ASP A 169 -10.97 49.49 0.67
N GLY A 170 -10.44 48.31 0.98
CA GLY A 170 -10.24 47.23 -0.01
C GLY A 170 -9.00 46.35 0.15
N GLU A 171 -8.25 46.41 1.26
CA GLU A 171 -7.53 45.19 1.69
C GLU A 171 -8.59 44.21 2.18
N GLU A 172 -9.15 43.41 1.26
CA GLU A 172 -9.91 42.23 1.64
C GLU A 172 -8.97 41.36 2.50
N GLY A 173 -9.25 41.32 3.80
CA GLY A 173 -8.66 40.35 4.71
C GLY A 173 -8.87 38.94 4.16
N LEU A 174 -8.09 37.98 4.66
CA LEU A 174 -8.36 36.58 4.36
C LEU A 174 -9.83 36.29 4.74
N PRO A 175 -10.58 35.53 3.93
CA PRO A 175 -11.90 35.04 4.34
C PRO A 175 -11.87 34.53 5.79
N GLU A 176 -12.92 34.74 6.60
CA GLU A 176 -12.92 34.35 8.02
C GLU A 176 -12.53 32.89 8.25
N GLU A 177 -12.98 31.97 7.38
CA GLU A 177 -12.59 30.55 7.39
C GLU A 177 -11.07 30.35 7.20
N ASP A 178 -10.42 31.20 6.41
CA ASP A 178 -8.96 31.17 6.21
C ASP A 178 -8.22 31.75 7.42
N GLU A 179 -8.76 32.76 8.11
CA GLU A 179 -8.15 33.27 9.35
C GLU A 179 -8.20 32.24 10.49
N GLU A 180 -9.31 31.49 10.60
CA GLU A 180 -9.44 30.40 11.56
C GLU A 180 -8.46 29.24 11.27
N ASP A 181 -8.31 28.86 10.00
CA ASP A 181 -7.36 27.82 9.59
C ASP A 181 -5.91 28.26 9.81
N GLU A 182 -5.56 29.52 9.54
CA GLU A 182 -4.22 30.06 9.79
C GLU A 182 -3.88 30.08 11.30
N ALA A 183 -4.86 30.40 12.15
CA ALA A 183 -4.74 30.33 13.60
C ALA A 183 -4.61 28.88 14.11
N GLU A 184 -5.36 27.94 13.53
CA GLU A 184 -5.24 26.50 13.84
C GLU A 184 -3.86 25.96 13.43
N LEU A 185 -3.33 26.37 12.27
CA LEU A 185 -1.98 26.00 11.84
C LEU A 185 -0.91 26.54 12.80
N ASP A 186 -1.04 27.80 13.24
CA ASP A 186 -0.14 28.39 14.24
C ASP A 186 -0.13 27.58 15.55
N GLU A 187 -1.29 27.09 15.97
CA GLU A 187 -1.42 26.24 17.14
C GLU A 187 -0.71 24.88 16.96
N TYR A 188 -0.86 24.24 15.80
CA TYR A 188 -0.17 22.97 15.51
C TYR A 188 1.34 23.13 15.38
N VAL A 189 1.81 24.23 14.79
CA VAL A 189 3.25 24.57 14.81
C VAL A 189 3.74 24.73 16.25
N ALA A 190 3.01 25.45 17.10
CA ALA A 190 3.39 25.62 18.51
C ALA A 190 3.38 24.27 19.28
N LEU A 191 2.51 23.33 18.93
CA LEU A 191 2.53 21.98 19.50
C LEU A 191 3.77 21.20 19.06
N ILE A 192 4.17 21.29 17.79
CA ILE A 192 5.42 20.71 17.28
C ILE A 192 6.62 21.32 18.00
N GLU A 193 6.70 22.65 18.14
CA GLU A 193 7.80 23.34 18.83
C GLU A 193 7.93 22.93 20.30
N ARG A 194 6.79 22.77 20.99
CA ARG A 194 6.78 22.26 22.38
C ARG A 194 7.35 20.86 22.46
N ASN A 195 6.97 19.97 21.55
CA ASN A 195 7.46 18.59 21.53
C ASN A 195 8.92 18.48 21.05
N LEU A 196 9.39 19.41 20.21
CA LEU A 196 10.80 19.53 19.85
C LEU A 196 11.67 20.08 20.99
N GLY A 197 11.07 20.71 22.01
CA GLY A 197 11.80 21.42 23.06
C GLY A 197 12.49 22.70 22.58
N ARG A 198 12.22 23.16 21.35
CA ARG A 198 12.78 24.38 20.75
C ARG A 198 11.82 25.01 19.76
N ARG A 199 11.96 26.31 19.55
CA ARG A 199 11.25 27.01 18.46
C ARG A 199 11.87 26.68 17.11
N VAL A 200 11.04 26.66 16.08
CA VAL A 200 11.47 26.53 14.69
C VAL A 200 11.80 27.93 14.17
N GLU A 201 12.91 28.04 13.43
CA GLU A 201 13.36 29.34 12.90
C GLU A 201 12.28 29.99 12.01
N PRO A 202 12.09 31.32 12.10
CA PRO A 202 11.08 32.02 11.32
C PRO A 202 11.42 32.06 9.83
N GLY A 203 10.39 32.24 9.01
CA GLY A 203 10.50 32.35 7.55
C GLY A 203 10.54 31.01 6.84
N ARG A 204 10.91 31.05 5.55
CA ARG A 204 10.98 29.88 4.68
C ARG A 204 12.41 29.40 4.57
N GLY A 205 12.63 28.12 4.82
CA GLY A 205 13.94 27.48 4.71
C GLY A 205 14.19 26.92 3.31
N ALA A 206 15.39 26.39 3.11
CA ALA A 206 15.86 25.87 1.83
C ALA A 206 15.34 24.45 1.52
N ALA A 207 14.77 23.75 2.51
CA ALA A 207 14.18 22.43 2.30
C ALA A 207 13.09 22.52 1.22
N GLU A 208 13.20 21.70 0.18
CA GLU A 208 12.18 21.57 -0.85
C GLU A 208 10.83 21.22 -0.19
N GLY A 209 9.74 21.79 -0.72
CA GLY A 209 8.39 21.60 -0.15
C GLY A 209 8.15 20.12 0.14
N GLY A 210 7.85 19.80 1.40
CA GLY A 210 7.87 18.43 1.93
C GLY A 210 7.04 17.45 1.10
N LEU A 211 7.20 16.16 1.37
CA LEU A 211 6.48 15.10 0.68
C LEU A 211 4.96 15.27 0.86
N ARG A 212 4.24 15.47 -0.25
CA ARG A 212 2.77 15.63 -0.26
C ARG A 212 2.14 14.64 -1.24
N LEU A 213 1.96 13.40 -0.80
CA LEU A 213 1.65 12.26 -1.68
C LEU A 213 0.49 12.51 -2.66
N THR A 214 -0.61 13.08 -2.17
CA THR A 214 -1.82 13.34 -2.97
C THR A 214 -1.75 14.60 -3.83
N LEU A 215 -0.80 15.50 -3.58
CA LEU A 215 -0.66 16.77 -4.29
C LEU A 215 0.53 16.80 -5.25
N ASP A 216 1.59 16.07 -4.94
CA ASP A 216 2.81 16.01 -5.73
C ASP A 216 2.57 15.27 -7.07
N PRO A 217 3.44 15.50 -8.06
CA PRO A 217 3.45 14.70 -9.28
C PRO A 217 3.64 13.22 -8.99
N VAL A 218 2.85 12.37 -9.65
CA VAL A 218 2.98 10.91 -9.55
C VAL A 218 4.05 10.45 -10.53
N GLU A 219 5.16 9.95 -10.00
CA GLU A 219 6.24 9.38 -10.79
C GLU A 219 5.95 7.93 -11.18
N THR A 220 6.11 7.61 -12.47
CA THR A 220 6.04 6.25 -12.98
C THR A 220 7.16 5.99 -13.98
N ARG A 221 7.36 4.70 -14.31
CA ARG A 221 8.26 4.28 -15.39
C ARG A 221 7.46 3.55 -16.47
N TYR A 222 7.97 3.62 -17.69
CA TYR A 222 7.38 2.90 -18.81
C TYR A 222 7.34 1.39 -18.50
N ARG A 223 6.20 0.79 -18.83
CA ARG A 223 5.95 -0.65 -18.76
C ARG A 223 5.73 -1.11 -20.18
N SER A 224 6.65 -1.91 -20.71
CA SER A 224 6.51 -2.46 -22.05
C SER A 224 5.36 -3.43 -22.16
N LEU A 225 4.91 -3.69 -23.37
CA LEU A 225 3.91 -4.70 -23.67
C LEU A 225 4.34 -6.08 -23.15
N ILE A 226 5.62 -6.44 -23.28
CA ILE A 226 6.14 -7.71 -22.74
C ILE A 226 5.96 -7.84 -21.23
N TRP A 227 6.07 -6.75 -20.45
CA TRP A 227 5.78 -6.80 -19.01
C TRP A 227 4.33 -7.19 -18.75
N TYR A 228 3.37 -6.57 -19.41
CA TYR A 228 1.97 -6.91 -19.22
C TYR A 228 1.60 -8.28 -19.81
N LEU A 229 2.32 -8.77 -20.83
CA LEU A 229 2.20 -10.16 -21.27
C LEU A 229 2.67 -11.14 -20.18
N ILE A 230 3.78 -10.84 -19.50
CA ILE A 230 4.26 -11.63 -18.35
C ILE A 230 3.22 -11.63 -17.22
N ILE A 231 2.67 -10.47 -16.85
CA ILE A 231 1.61 -10.38 -15.83
C ILE A 231 0.38 -11.19 -16.23
N GLY A 232 -0.04 -11.14 -17.50
CA GLY A 232 -1.16 -11.91 -18.02
C GLY A 232 -0.91 -13.42 -17.96
N LEU A 233 0.31 -13.84 -18.30
CA LEU A 233 0.71 -15.25 -18.20
C LEU A 233 0.72 -15.73 -16.74
N VAL A 234 1.32 -14.95 -15.82
CA VAL A 234 1.35 -15.28 -14.39
C VAL A 234 -0.07 -15.43 -13.83
N ASP A 235 -0.99 -14.55 -14.23
CA ASP A 235 -2.40 -14.62 -13.83
C ASP A 235 -3.09 -15.89 -14.32
N VAL A 236 -2.87 -16.29 -15.56
CA VAL A 236 -3.39 -17.56 -16.12
C VAL A 236 -2.83 -18.76 -15.36
N VAL A 237 -1.52 -18.79 -15.10
CA VAL A 237 -0.90 -19.88 -14.31
C VAL A 237 -1.45 -19.89 -12.88
N THR A 238 -1.59 -18.72 -12.25
CA THR A 238 -2.20 -18.57 -10.91
C THR A 238 -3.61 -19.13 -10.89
N HIS A 239 -4.40 -18.84 -11.92
CA HIS A 239 -5.76 -19.36 -12.06
C HIS A 239 -5.78 -20.89 -12.08
N PHE A 240 -4.94 -21.52 -12.90
CA PHE A 240 -4.86 -22.98 -12.93
C PHE A 240 -4.39 -23.58 -11.61
N GLN A 241 -3.41 -22.97 -10.94
CA GLN A 241 -2.92 -23.49 -9.66
C GLN A 241 -3.94 -23.36 -8.53
N LEU A 242 -4.67 -22.24 -8.44
CA LEU A 242 -5.74 -22.09 -7.44
C LEU A 242 -6.90 -23.04 -7.73
N ALA A 243 -7.31 -23.19 -9.00
CA ALA A 243 -8.33 -24.16 -9.39
C ALA A 243 -7.91 -25.60 -9.05
N TRP A 244 -6.65 -25.96 -9.31
CA TRP A 244 -6.08 -27.25 -8.92
C TRP A 244 -6.03 -27.44 -7.40
N GLY A 245 -5.81 -26.37 -6.64
CA GLY A 245 -5.87 -26.33 -5.19
C GLY A 245 -7.28 -26.36 -4.59
N GLY A 246 -8.31 -26.57 -5.41
CA GLY A 246 -9.71 -26.67 -4.96
C GLY A 246 -10.42 -25.33 -4.75
N PHE A 247 -9.83 -24.22 -5.19
CA PHE A 247 -10.49 -22.92 -5.14
C PHE A 247 -11.39 -22.72 -6.37
N GLN A 248 -12.50 -22.05 -6.14
CA GLN A 248 -13.51 -21.71 -7.14
C GLN A 248 -13.36 -20.23 -7.50
N TYR A 249 -13.10 -19.94 -8.78
CA TYR A 249 -12.99 -18.56 -9.24
C TYR A 249 -14.37 -17.93 -9.44
N HIS A 250 -14.60 -16.79 -8.80
CA HIS A 250 -15.79 -15.94 -9.01
C HIS A 250 -15.38 -14.69 -9.77
N ALA A 251 -15.72 -14.65 -11.06
CA ALA A 251 -15.29 -13.60 -11.97
C ALA A 251 -16.13 -12.32 -11.83
N GLN A 252 -15.50 -11.18 -12.13
CA GLN A 252 -16.23 -9.94 -12.43
C GLN A 252 -17.14 -10.13 -13.66
N PRO A 253 -18.18 -9.28 -13.85
CA PRO A 253 -19.05 -9.32 -15.02
C PRO A 253 -18.25 -9.18 -16.33
N HIS A 254 -18.77 -9.76 -17.42
CA HIS A 254 -18.12 -9.70 -18.74
C HIS A 254 -17.88 -8.27 -19.23
N ALA A 255 -18.71 -7.31 -18.83
CA ALA A 255 -18.53 -5.89 -19.13
C ALA A 255 -17.19 -5.32 -18.63
N ALA A 256 -16.59 -5.91 -17.58
CA ALA A 256 -15.29 -5.54 -17.04
C ALA A 256 -14.11 -6.09 -17.86
N PHE A 257 -14.33 -6.85 -18.93
CA PHE A 257 -13.24 -7.47 -19.70
C PHE A 257 -12.23 -6.45 -20.26
N HIS A 258 -12.72 -5.29 -20.71
CA HIS A 258 -11.89 -4.21 -21.27
C HIS A 258 -11.42 -3.18 -20.24
N SER A 259 -11.82 -3.30 -18.96
CA SER A 259 -11.48 -2.31 -17.93
C SER A 259 -10.12 -2.58 -17.26
N VAL A 260 -9.47 -3.71 -17.59
CA VAL A 260 -8.23 -4.17 -16.96
C VAL A 260 -7.23 -4.60 -18.01
N ILE A 261 -5.99 -4.11 -17.93
CA ILE A 261 -4.87 -4.53 -18.80
C ILE A 261 -3.75 -5.14 -17.94
N PRO A 262 -3.24 -6.33 -18.29
CA PRO A 262 -3.69 -7.20 -19.40
C PRO A 262 -5.11 -7.73 -19.18
N HIS A 263 -5.84 -7.94 -20.28
CA HIS A 263 -7.19 -8.49 -20.23
C HIS A 263 -7.19 -9.86 -19.54
N ARG A 264 -8.20 -10.12 -18.71
CA ARG A 264 -8.31 -11.35 -17.93
C ARG A 264 -9.02 -12.43 -18.74
N ALA A 265 -8.26 -13.24 -19.46
CA ALA A 265 -8.79 -14.30 -20.34
C ALA A 265 -9.71 -15.28 -19.60
N GLN A 266 -9.42 -15.58 -18.33
CA GLN A 266 -10.22 -16.44 -17.47
C GLN A 266 -11.65 -15.92 -17.21
N ASN A 267 -11.90 -14.61 -17.34
CA ASN A 267 -13.25 -14.05 -17.18
C ASN A 267 -14.18 -14.47 -18.32
N LEU A 268 -13.65 -14.79 -19.50
CA LEU A 268 -14.45 -15.21 -20.66
C LEU A 268 -15.04 -16.61 -20.50
N PHE A 269 -14.42 -17.45 -19.66
CA PHE A 269 -14.77 -18.86 -19.48
C PHE A 269 -15.22 -19.17 -18.05
N ALA A 270 -15.46 -18.14 -17.23
CA ALA A 270 -15.84 -18.32 -15.84
C ALA A 270 -17.24 -18.93 -15.74
N SER A 271 -17.38 -19.96 -14.90
CA SER A 271 -18.67 -20.60 -14.59
C SER A 271 -19.40 -19.95 -13.42
N ARG A 272 -18.71 -19.10 -12.65
CA ARG A 272 -19.23 -18.41 -11.48
C ARG A 272 -18.91 -16.94 -11.59
N HIS A 273 -19.87 -16.13 -11.19
CA HIS A 273 -19.72 -14.68 -11.14
C HIS A 273 -19.75 -14.20 -9.69
N SER A 274 -19.06 -13.10 -9.45
CA SER A 274 -19.05 -12.41 -8.17
C SER A 274 -20.41 -11.77 -7.91
N ALA A 275 -20.83 -11.76 -6.64
CA ALA A 275 -21.96 -10.96 -6.18
C ALA A 275 -21.62 -9.45 -6.16
N ALA A 276 -20.33 -9.12 -6.27
CA ALA A 276 -19.78 -7.78 -6.33
C ALA A 276 -19.28 -7.47 -7.75
N PRO A 277 -19.75 -6.39 -8.40
CA PRO A 277 -19.43 -6.12 -9.80
C PRO A 277 -17.94 -5.81 -10.05
N ASP A 278 -17.24 -5.21 -9.08
CA ASP A 278 -15.86 -4.74 -9.27
C ASP A 278 -14.82 -5.60 -8.55
N LEU A 279 -15.24 -6.64 -7.81
CA LEU A 279 -14.34 -7.53 -7.09
C LEU A 279 -14.43 -8.96 -7.63
N GLY A 280 -13.34 -9.44 -8.22
CA GLY A 280 -13.11 -10.86 -8.45
C GLY A 280 -12.50 -11.50 -7.20
N TYR A 281 -12.82 -12.77 -6.94
CA TYR A 281 -12.26 -13.49 -5.80
C TYR A 281 -12.18 -14.99 -6.04
N TRP A 282 -11.39 -15.65 -5.20
CA TRP A 282 -11.29 -17.11 -5.14
C TRP A 282 -11.92 -17.62 -3.87
N HIS A 283 -12.77 -18.63 -3.99
CA HIS A 283 -13.48 -19.23 -2.88
C HIS A 283 -13.15 -20.71 -2.72
N ARG A 284 -12.62 -21.09 -1.57
CA ARG A 284 -12.55 -22.49 -1.12
C ARG A 284 -13.71 -22.75 -0.17
N PRO A 285 -14.61 -23.72 -0.43
CA PRO A 285 -15.77 -23.99 0.42
C PRO A 285 -15.39 -24.29 1.87
N HIS A 286 -16.21 -23.80 2.80
CA HIS A 286 -16.06 -24.10 4.22
C HIS A 286 -16.86 -25.35 4.62
N THR A 287 -16.19 -26.37 5.17
CA THR A 287 -16.88 -27.59 5.66
C THR A 287 -16.57 -27.89 7.13
N ALA A 288 -15.53 -27.29 7.71
CA ALA A 288 -15.18 -27.46 9.12
C ALA A 288 -16.27 -26.88 10.04
N LYS A 289 -16.65 -27.64 11.08
CA LYS A 289 -17.79 -27.27 11.95
C LYS A 289 -17.38 -26.45 13.17
N ASP A 290 -16.16 -26.67 13.65
CA ASP A 290 -15.57 -26.09 14.86
C ASP A 290 -14.65 -24.88 14.54
N LYS A 291 -14.47 -24.56 13.26
CA LYS A 291 -13.59 -23.50 12.78
C LYS A 291 -14.38 -22.38 12.10
N LEU A 292 -13.82 -21.18 12.09
CA LEU A 292 -14.29 -20.01 11.36
C LEU A 292 -13.63 -19.96 9.98
N PRO A 293 -14.35 -19.50 8.94
CA PRO A 293 -13.77 -19.29 7.62
C PRO A 293 -12.81 -18.09 7.60
N VAL A 294 -11.98 -18.03 6.56
CA VAL A 294 -10.95 -16.99 6.37
C VAL A 294 -11.33 -16.07 5.22
N VAL A 295 -11.23 -14.77 5.45
CA VAL A 295 -11.21 -13.74 4.38
C VAL A 295 -9.77 -13.26 4.24
N PHE A 296 -9.22 -13.32 3.04
CA PHE A 296 -7.84 -12.94 2.74
C PHE A 296 -7.76 -11.71 1.85
N LEU A 297 -6.95 -10.73 2.26
CA LEU A 297 -6.66 -9.50 1.51
C LEU A 297 -5.16 -9.41 1.20
N HIS A 298 -4.81 -9.39 -0.08
CA HIS A 298 -3.42 -9.41 -0.52
C HIS A 298 -2.76 -8.02 -0.54
N GLY A 299 -1.42 -8.01 -0.56
CA GLY A 299 -0.59 -6.82 -0.73
C GLY A 299 -0.34 -6.43 -2.19
N ILE A 300 0.40 -5.33 -2.39
CA ILE A 300 0.85 -4.90 -3.73
C ILE A 300 1.73 -5.99 -4.35
N GLY A 301 1.47 -6.35 -5.61
CA GLY A 301 2.24 -7.41 -6.26
C GLY A 301 1.67 -7.90 -7.59
N VAL A 302 2.05 -9.12 -7.97
CA VAL A 302 1.56 -9.81 -9.17
C VAL A 302 0.20 -10.51 -8.94
N GLY A 303 -0.68 -9.89 -8.17
CA GLY A 303 -1.95 -10.49 -7.73
C GLY A 303 -1.75 -11.66 -6.75
N LEU A 304 -2.57 -12.71 -6.88
CA LEU A 304 -2.60 -13.81 -5.90
C LEU A 304 -1.45 -14.83 -6.03
N TRP A 305 -0.63 -14.75 -7.08
CA TRP A 305 0.49 -15.68 -7.34
C TRP A 305 1.38 -15.92 -6.10
N THR A 306 1.76 -14.83 -5.41
CA THR A 306 2.64 -14.87 -4.22
C THR A 306 2.07 -15.76 -3.10
N TYR A 307 0.75 -15.92 -3.05
CA TYR A 307 0.05 -16.51 -1.93
C TYR A 307 -0.50 -17.91 -2.24
N VAL A 308 -0.37 -18.42 -3.47
CA VAL A 308 -0.95 -19.72 -3.87
C VAL A 308 -0.56 -20.84 -2.91
N SER A 309 0.75 -21.04 -2.66
CA SER A 309 1.23 -22.08 -1.74
C SER A 309 0.82 -21.82 -0.28
N PHE A 310 0.71 -20.55 0.12
CA PHE A 310 0.30 -20.18 1.47
C PHE A 310 -1.19 -20.46 1.70
N LEU A 311 -2.05 -20.05 0.77
CA LEU A 311 -3.51 -20.27 0.84
C LEU A 311 -3.87 -21.76 0.81
N SER A 312 -3.17 -22.55 -0.02
CA SER A 312 -3.31 -24.01 -0.01
C SER A 312 -2.83 -24.61 1.31
N GLY A 313 -1.70 -24.11 1.84
CA GLY A 313 -1.07 -24.56 3.08
C GLY A 313 -1.94 -24.44 4.33
N ILE A 314 -2.92 -23.53 4.37
CA ILE A 314 -3.85 -23.37 5.51
C ILE A 314 -4.60 -24.69 5.82
N ASN A 315 -4.84 -25.53 4.80
CA ASN A 315 -5.53 -26.81 4.94
C ASN A 315 -4.61 -28.04 4.79
N GLU A 316 -3.30 -27.88 4.61
CA GLU A 316 -2.37 -29.00 4.35
C GLU A 316 -1.98 -29.77 5.61
N HIS A 317 -1.98 -29.14 6.79
CA HIS A 317 -1.51 -29.74 8.04
C HIS A 317 -2.66 -29.81 9.03
N LYS A 318 -3.57 -30.76 8.81
CA LYS A 318 -4.59 -31.12 9.80
C LYS A 318 -3.89 -31.84 10.95
N VAL A 319 -3.67 -31.13 12.05
CA VAL A 319 -3.20 -31.73 13.29
C VAL A 319 -4.37 -32.55 13.86
N HIS A 320 -4.34 -33.88 13.68
CA HIS A 320 -5.17 -34.85 14.41
C HIS A 320 -6.70 -34.72 14.32
N ASP A 321 -7.27 -34.53 13.13
CA ASP A 321 -8.72 -34.75 12.92
C ASP A 321 -8.93 -36.01 12.07
N ASP A 322 -9.65 -37.00 12.63
CA ASP A 322 -10.00 -38.29 11.99
C ASP A 322 -10.97 -38.15 10.80
N ASN A 323 -11.27 -36.91 10.37
CA ASN A 323 -12.22 -36.59 9.31
C ASN A 323 -11.54 -35.84 8.15
N ASP A 324 -11.14 -36.60 7.12
CA ASP A 324 -10.47 -36.08 5.92
C ASP A 324 -11.31 -35.05 5.13
N ASP A 325 -12.62 -34.93 5.42
CA ASP A 325 -13.56 -34.05 4.70
C ASP A 325 -13.68 -32.63 5.26
N GLU A 326 -13.16 -32.33 6.47
CA GLU A 326 -13.32 -31.00 7.07
C GLU A 326 -12.23 -30.01 6.62
N GLN A 327 -12.62 -28.85 6.08
CA GLN A 327 -11.70 -27.81 5.61
C GLN A 327 -12.14 -26.40 6.04
N ILE A 328 -11.15 -25.57 6.35
CA ILE A 328 -11.33 -24.12 6.57
C ILE A 328 -11.60 -23.48 5.20
N GLY A 329 -12.76 -22.83 5.08
CA GLY A 329 -13.10 -22.11 3.86
C GLY A 329 -12.32 -20.81 3.75
N ILE A 330 -12.03 -20.39 2.52
CA ILE A 330 -11.20 -19.22 2.25
C ILE A 330 -11.87 -18.39 1.15
N ILE A 331 -12.11 -17.11 1.39
CA ILE A 331 -12.39 -16.12 0.35
C ILE A 331 -11.14 -15.24 0.20
N ALA A 332 -10.41 -15.41 -0.90
CA ALA A 332 -9.27 -14.57 -1.27
C ALA A 332 -9.71 -13.51 -2.28
N ILE A 333 -9.90 -12.28 -1.82
CA ILE A 333 -10.32 -11.16 -2.65
C ILE A 333 -9.14 -10.68 -3.47
N GLU A 334 -9.33 -10.51 -4.77
CA GLU A 334 -8.31 -10.00 -5.68
C GLU A 334 -8.54 -8.53 -6.01
N TYR A 335 -7.79 -7.65 -5.35
CA TYR A 335 -7.89 -6.21 -5.51
C TYR A 335 -6.96 -5.73 -6.64
N LEU A 336 -7.51 -5.67 -7.86
CA LEU A 336 -6.74 -5.43 -9.08
C LEU A 336 -5.95 -4.11 -9.16
N PRO A 337 -6.38 -2.98 -8.56
CA PRO A 337 -5.61 -1.73 -8.60
C PRO A 337 -4.19 -1.83 -8.03
N VAL A 338 -3.92 -2.84 -7.19
CA VAL A 338 -2.58 -3.08 -6.62
C VAL A 338 -1.89 -4.34 -7.17
N SER A 339 -2.39 -4.88 -8.28
CA SER A 339 -1.95 -6.16 -8.86
C SER A 339 -1.09 -6.00 -10.13
N PHE A 340 -0.32 -4.91 -10.24
CA PHE A 340 0.53 -4.58 -11.40
C PHE A 340 -0.22 -4.57 -12.73
N ARG A 341 -1.39 -3.91 -12.72
CA ARG A 341 -2.33 -3.82 -13.84
C ARG A 341 -2.72 -2.38 -14.08
N LEU A 342 -3.08 -2.08 -15.32
CA LEU A 342 -3.77 -0.83 -15.62
C LEU A 342 -5.27 -1.05 -15.41
N THR A 343 -5.86 -0.31 -14.48
CA THR A 343 -7.28 -0.41 -14.11
C THR A 343 -7.99 0.95 -14.16
N GLY A 344 -9.31 0.94 -13.93
CA GLY A 344 -10.04 2.13 -13.50
C GLY A 344 -9.52 2.72 -12.18
N ALA A 345 -10.21 3.74 -11.66
CA ALA A 345 -9.97 4.20 -10.30
C ALA A 345 -10.22 3.05 -9.29
N PRO A 346 -9.48 2.99 -8.17
CA PRO A 346 -9.81 2.07 -7.10
C PRO A 346 -11.18 2.38 -6.51
N LEU A 347 -11.80 1.38 -5.88
CA LEU A 347 -13.06 1.57 -5.15
C LEU A 347 -12.87 2.56 -4.00
N SER A 348 -13.87 3.41 -3.78
CA SER A 348 -13.98 4.18 -2.55
C SER A 348 -14.17 3.27 -1.33
N LYS A 349 -13.95 3.82 -0.14
CA LYS A 349 -14.13 3.08 1.13
C LYS A 349 -15.53 2.47 1.24
N SER A 350 -16.59 3.22 0.94
CA SER A 350 -17.97 2.73 1.03
C SER A 350 -18.24 1.62 0.02
N GLU A 351 -17.86 1.81 -1.26
CA GLU A 351 -18.06 0.82 -2.31
C GLU A 351 -17.32 -0.49 -2.01
N PHE A 352 -16.09 -0.40 -1.50
CA PHE A 352 -15.33 -1.58 -1.08
C PHE A 352 -16.07 -2.35 0.03
N LEU A 353 -16.53 -1.66 1.08
CA LEU A 353 -17.23 -2.30 2.20
C LEU A 353 -18.57 -2.93 1.78
N GLU A 354 -19.33 -2.26 0.93
CA GLU A 354 -20.58 -2.77 0.36
C GLU A 354 -20.34 -4.03 -0.46
N GLN A 355 -19.33 -4.01 -1.35
CA GLN A 355 -19.01 -5.14 -2.20
C GLN A 355 -18.48 -6.35 -1.41
N VAL A 356 -17.64 -6.12 -0.39
CA VAL A 356 -17.22 -7.21 0.51
C VAL A 356 -18.39 -7.78 1.29
N THR A 357 -19.31 -6.94 1.76
CA THR A 357 -20.53 -7.39 2.46
C THR A 357 -21.38 -8.27 1.55
N ALA A 358 -21.61 -7.87 0.30
CA ALA A 358 -22.36 -8.66 -0.68
C ALA A 358 -21.70 -10.02 -0.97
N ILE A 359 -20.36 -10.08 -1.05
CA ILE A 359 -19.63 -11.34 -1.20
C ILE A 359 -19.87 -12.26 0.00
N LEU A 360 -19.74 -11.73 1.23
CA LEU A 360 -19.92 -12.53 2.44
C LEU A 360 -21.36 -13.04 2.60
N GLU A 361 -22.34 -12.20 2.29
CA GLU A 361 -23.76 -12.58 2.32
C GLU A 361 -24.09 -13.66 1.29
N ALA A 362 -23.51 -13.59 0.09
CA ALA A 362 -23.68 -14.62 -0.94
C ALA A 362 -23.15 -16.01 -0.51
N HIS A 363 -22.16 -16.06 0.40
CA HIS A 363 -21.63 -17.31 0.96
C HIS A 363 -22.20 -17.63 2.36
N GLY A 364 -23.05 -16.77 2.93
CA GLY A 364 -23.62 -16.94 4.27
C GLY A 364 -22.58 -16.87 5.39
N TRP A 365 -21.55 -16.02 5.26
CA TRP A 365 -20.47 -15.89 6.24
C TRP A 365 -20.67 -14.68 7.16
N ASP A 366 -21.22 -14.92 8.34
CA ASP A 366 -21.49 -13.86 9.33
C ASP A 366 -20.31 -13.60 10.29
N ARG A 367 -19.44 -14.59 10.49
CA ARG A 367 -18.28 -14.53 11.40
C ARG A 367 -17.08 -15.13 10.69
N PHE A 368 -15.96 -14.43 10.71
CA PHE A 368 -14.75 -14.88 10.00
C PHE A 368 -13.46 -14.38 10.63
N VAL A 369 -12.35 -15.01 10.25
CA VAL A 369 -10.99 -14.55 10.52
C VAL A 369 -10.50 -13.72 9.33
N LEU A 370 -10.03 -12.50 9.59
CA LEU A 370 -9.45 -11.64 8.56
C LEU A 370 -7.94 -11.82 8.51
N VAL A 371 -7.42 -12.27 7.38
CA VAL A 371 -5.97 -12.41 7.16
C VAL A 371 -5.54 -11.41 6.11
N THR A 372 -4.50 -10.63 6.38
CA THR A 372 -4.02 -9.61 5.44
C THR A 372 -2.51 -9.65 5.27
N HIS A 373 -2.04 -9.14 4.14
CA HIS A 373 -0.64 -8.86 3.92
C HIS A 373 -0.43 -7.45 3.38
N SER A 374 0.56 -6.71 3.91
CA SER A 374 1.03 -5.45 3.34
C SER A 374 -0.13 -4.48 3.08
N TYR A 375 -0.33 -4.00 1.85
CA TYR A 375 -1.45 -3.14 1.45
C TYR A 375 -2.83 -3.68 1.84
N GLY A 376 -3.03 -5.00 1.94
CA GLY A 376 -4.28 -5.57 2.43
C GLY A 376 -4.67 -5.08 3.84
N SER A 377 -3.69 -4.68 4.66
CA SER A 377 -3.93 -4.06 5.98
C SER A 377 -4.64 -2.71 5.90
N VAL A 378 -4.52 -1.98 4.78
CA VAL A 378 -5.25 -0.73 4.52
C VAL A 378 -6.73 -1.03 4.28
N LEU A 379 -7.03 -2.02 3.43
CA LEU A 379 -8.40 -2.47 3.20
C LEU A 379 -9.04 -3.04 4.49
N ALA A 380 -8.27 -3.77 5.29
CA ALA A 380 -8.72 -4.23 6.60
C ALA A 380 -9.01 -3.08 7.58
N THR A 381 -8.26 -1.97 7.51
CA THR A 381 -8.53 -0.79 8.33
C THR A 381 -9.95 -0.28 8.10
N HIS A 382 -10.38 -0.22 6.84
CA HIS A 382 -11.76 0.16 6.51
C HIS A 382 -12.78 -0.83 7.09
N MET A 383 -12.48 -2.13 7.04
CA MET A 383 -13.36 -3.16 7.58
C MET A 383 -13.43 -3.12 9.11
N PHE A 384 -12.32 -2.87 9.82
CA PHE A 384 -12.31 -2.71 11.28
C PHE A 384 -13.16 -1.53 11.74
N GLN A 385 -13.11 -0.43 10.98
CA GLN A 385 -13.87 0.80 11.25
C GLN A 385 -15.33 0.75 10.78
N SER A 386 -15.73 -0.30 10.06
CA SER A 386 -17.09 -0.46 9.57
C SER A 386 -18.02 -0.97 10.68
N ALA A 387 -19.16 -0.30 10.87
CA ALA A 387 -20.21 -0.79 11.76
C ALA A 387 -20.84 -2.11 11.30
N THR A 388 -20.73 -2.45 10.01
CA THR A 388 -21.31 -3.67 9.42
C THR A 388 -20.34 -4.84 9.40
N LEU A 389 -19.08 -4.60 9.03
CA LEU A 389 -18.06 -5.65 8.91
C LEU A 389 -17.19 -5.80 10.15
N GLY A 390 -16.93 -4.72 10.88
CA GLY A 390 -16.11 -4.72 12.10
C GLY A 390 -16.58 -5.74 13.15
N PRO A 391 -17.88 -5.80 13.48
CA PRO A 391 -18.42 -6.79 14.42
C PRO A 391 -18.26 -8.25 13.95
N ARG A 392 -18.27 -8.49 12.63
CA ARG A 392 -18.17 -9.83 12.00
C ARG A 392 -16.75 -10.42 12.02
N ILE A 393 -15.73 -9.58 12.24
CA ILE A 393 -14.33 -10.02 12.32
C ILE A 393 -14.04 -10.52 13.73
N GLU A 394 -13.95 -11.84 13.87
CA GLU A 394 -13.69 -12.51 15.16
C GLU A 394 -12.22 -12.50 15.57
N ALA A 395 -11.36 -12.63 14.57
CA ALA A 395 -9.92 -12.57 14.76
C ALA A 395 -9.25 -11.96 13.53
N ALA A 396 -8.06 -11.39 13.70
CA ALA A 396 -7.28 -10.82 12.62
C ALA A 396 -5.82 -11.30 12.67
N VAL A 397 -5.26 -11.66 11.51
CA VAL A 397 -3.84 -11.95 11.33
C VAL A 397 -3.29 -10.99 10.29
N LEU A 398 -2.44 -10.05 10.72
CA LEU A 398 -1.84 -9.05 9.86
C LEU A 398 -0.39 -9.44 9.58
N ILE A 399 -0.02 -9.57 8.31
CA ILE A 399 1.33 -9.98 7.89
C ILE A 399 2.01 -8.78 7.25
N ASP A 400 3.12 -8.34 7.84
CA ASP A 400 3.88 -7.15 7.44
C ASP A 400 2.96 -5.93 7.17
N PRO A 401 2.08 -5.53 8.11
CA PRO A 401 1.10 -4.48 7.87
C PRO A 401 1.75 -3.11 7.68
N VAL A 402 1.28 -2.37 6.68
CA VAL A 402 1.73 -0.99 6.41
C VAL A 402 0.81 0.06 7.02
N SER A 403 -0.39 -0.31 7.46
CA SER A 403 -1.39 0.64 8.02
C SER A 403 -1.12 1.05 9.47
N ILE A 404 -0.25 0.35 10.20
CA ILE A 404 0.08 0.66 11.59
C ILE A 404 1.10 1.80 11.63
N LEU A 405 0.80 2.86 12.38
CA LEU A 405 1.62 4.08 12.46
C LEU A 405 1.89 4.71 11.08
N LEU A 406 0.94 4.61 10.14
CA LEU A 406 1.08 5.07 8.75
C LEU A 406 1.39 6.59 8.61
N HIS A 407 1.18 7.38 9.66
CA HIS A 407 1.55 8.80 9.72
C HIS A 407 3.07 9.03 9.87
N LEU A 408 3.83 8.00 10.23
CA LEU A 408 5.28 8.03 10.21
C LEU A 408 5.79 8.03 8.76
N PRO A 409 6.92 8.72 8.49
CA PRO A 409 7.38 8.94 7.13
C PRO A 409 7.92 7.69 6.45
N ASP A 410 8.29 6.64 7.19
CA ASP A 410 9.03 5.47 6.67
C ASP A 410 8.32 4.83 5.47
N VAL A 411 7.03 4.50 5.56
CA VAL A 411 6.27 3.91 4.44
C VAL A 411 6.26 4.83 3.23
N ALA A 412 5.91 6.10 3.45
CA ALA A 412 5.78 7.10 2.40
C ALA A 412 7.13 7.31 1.68
N VAL A 413 8.21 7.53 2.43
CA VAL A 413 9.55 7.78 1.90
C VAL A 413 10.13 6.52 1.25
N ASN A 414 10.12 5.38 1.95
CA ASN A 414 10.74 4.13 1.48
C ASN A 414 10.06 3.57 0.23
N PHE A 415 8.75 3.76 0.11
CA PHE A 415 7.99 3.27 -1.03
C PHE A 415 7.96 4.28 -2.18
N THR A 416 7.84 5.59 -1.94
CA THR A 416 7.56 6.57 -3.03
C THR A 416 8.72 7.48 -3.41
N ARG A 417 9.76 7.61 -2.56
CA ARG A 417 10.85 8.60 -2.78
C ARG A 417 12.26 8.05 -2.66
N ARG A 418 12.47 6.96 -1.91
CA ARG A 418 13.80 6.37 -1.73
C ARG A 418 14.43 6.02 -3.08
N LYS A 419 15.66 6.48 -3.27
CA LYS A 419 16.48 6.10 -4.42
C LYS A 419 17.04 4.69 -4.18
N PRO A 420 16.76 3.71 -5.04
CA PRO A 420 17.17 2.34 -4.80
C PRO A 420 18.69 2.17 -4.93
N GLN A 421 19.30 1.48 -3.96
CA GLN A 421 20.72 1.15 -3.92
C GLN A 421 20.95 -0.36 -3.91
N ARG A 422 20.13 -1.11 -3.15
CA ARG A 422 20.23 -2.57 -3.02
C ARG A 422 19.34 -3.31 -4.02
N ALA A 423 19.57 -4.61 -4.20
CA ALA A 423 18.85 -5.41 -5.18
C ALA A 423 17.34 -5.45 -4.88
N ASN A 424 16.96 -5.75 -3.64
CA ASN A 424 15.57 -5.72 -3.17
C ASN A 424 14.90 -4.33 -3.37
N GLU A 425 15.64 -3.24 -3.15
CA GLU A 425 15.17 -1.87 -3.37
C GLU A 425 14.93 -1.57 -4.85
N TRP A 426 15.82 -2.02 -5.75
CA TRP A 426 15.60 -1.90 -7.20
C TRP A 426 14.38 -2.71 -7.64
N MET A 427 14.16 -3.89 -7.07
CA MET A 427 12.97 -4.70 -7.32
C MET A 427 11.70 -3.97 -6.87
N LEU A 428 11.65 -3.50 -5.62
CA LEU A 428 10.50 -2.75 -5.09
C LEU A 428 10.24 -1.49 -5.90
N TRP A 429 11.28 -0.67 -6.10
CA TRP A 429 11.18 0.60 -6.83
C TRP A 429 10.66 0.38 -8.24
N TYR A 430 11.28 -0.53 -9.02
CA TYR A 430 10.87 -0.69 -10.40
C TYR A 430 9.57 -1.44 -10.53
N PHE A 431 9.30 -2.52 -9.79
CA PHE A 431 8.11 -3.34 -10.04
C PHE A 431 6.87 -2.86 -9.28
N ALA A 432 7.03 -2.32 -8.08
CA ALA A 432 5.90 -1.85 -7.28
C ALA A 432 5.74 -0.33 -7.35
N SER A 433 6.72 0.43 -6.85
CA SER A 433 6.57 1.89 -6.66
C SER A 433 6.33 2.66 -7.95
N MET A 434 7.01 2.28 -9.03
CA MET A 434 6.92 2.97 -10.32
C MET A 434 5.81 2.42 -11.22
N ASP A 435 5.03 1.43 -10.76
CA ASP A 435 3.95 0.82 -11.54
C ASP A 435 2.80 1.81 -11.73
N PRO A 436 2.31 2.04 -12.97
CA PRO A 436 1.28 3.04 -13.19
C PRO A 436 -0.02 2.79 -12.42
N GLY A 437 -0.46 1.53 -12.27
CA GLY A 437 -1.68 1.21 -11.54
C GLY A 437 -1.54 1.47 -10.05
N VAL A 438 -0.47 0.93 -9.46
CA VAL A 438 -0.16 1.16 -8.04
C VAL A 438 0.06 2.64 -7.76
N ALA A 439 0.80 3.34 -8.61
CA ALA A 439 1.09 4.76 -8.45
C ALA A 439 -0.17 5.62 -8.62
N HIS A 440 -1.11 5.24 -9.49
CA HIS A 440 -2.43 5.88 -9.57
C HIS A 440 -3.20 5.71 -8.26
N CYS A 441 -3.27 4.47 -7.76
CA CYS A 441 -3.95 4.14 -6.51
C CYS A 441 -3.37 4.93 -5.32
N LEU A 442 -2.05 4.91 -5.14
CA LEU A 442 -1.38 5.57 -4.01
C LEU A 442 -1.27 7.09 -4.16
N GLY A 443 -1.04 7.58 -5.37
CA GLY A 443 -0.80 8.99 -5.63
C GLY A 443 -2.07 9.83 -5.74
N ARG A 444 -3.22 9.21 -6.04
CA ARG A 444 -4.48 9.94 -6.27
C ARG A 444 -5.66 9.51 -5.42
N HIS A 445 -5.63 8.32 -4.82
CA HIS A 445 -6.78 7.76 -4.11
C HIS A 445 -6.44 7.24 -2.71
N PHE A 446 -5.24 7.55 -2.20
CA PHE A 446 -4.77 7.08 -0.90
C PHE A 446 -4.60 8.23 0.08
N PHE A 447 -5.52 8.32 1.04
CA PHE A 447 -5.51 9.31 2.11
C PHE A 447 -5.05 8.63 3.40
N TRP A 448 -3.83 8.92 3.85
CA TRP A 448 -3.20 8.22 4.97
C TRP A 448 -4.08 8.25 6.24
N LYS A 449 -4.79 9.37 6.47
CA LYS A 449 -5.69 9.59 7.61
C LYS A 449 -6.87 8.62 7.65
N ASP A 450 -7.33 8.14 6.49
CA ASP A 450 -8.42 7.17 6.37
C ASP A 450 -7.92 5.71 6.37
N ASN A 451 -6.60 5.54 6.22
CA ASN A 451 -5.93 4.26 6.01
C ASN A 451 -5.02 3.85 7.18
N ILE A 452 -4.90 4.70 8.21
CA ILE A 452 -4.17 4.40 9.44
C ILE A 452 -5.04 3.57 10.39
N VAL A 453 -4.48 2.49 10.92
CA VAL A 453 -5.10 1.70 11.98
C VAL A 453 -4.38 1.92 13.29
N TRP A 454 -5.12 2.20 14.35
CA TRP A 454 -4.58 2.31 15.68
C TRP A 454 -4.70 1.00 16.45
N LYS A 455 -3.93 0.86 17.53
CA LYS A 455 -3.88 -0.37 18.32
C LYS A 455 -5.25 -0.73 18.88
N GLU A 456 -6.02 0.28 19.26
CA GLU A 456 -7.37 0.14 19.78
C GLU A 456 -8.35 -0.36 18.71
N ASP A 457 -8.17 0.03 17.43
CA ASP A 457 -9.04 -0.40 16.33
C ASP A 457 -8.81 -1.89 15.98
N LEU A 458 -7.58 -2.37 16.20
CA LEU A 458 -7.23 -3.79 16.02
C LEU A 458 -7.93 -4.65 17.07
N VAL A 459 -7.78 -4.27 18.35
CA VAL A 459 -8.20 -5.08 19.51
C VAL A 459 -9.69 -4.91 19.83
N ASN A 460 -10.23 -3.70 19.72
CA ASN A 460 -11.62 -3.45 20.08
C ASN A 460 -12.51 -3.71 18.87
N ALA A 461 -13.39 -4.72 18.96
CA ALA A 461 -14.46 -4.84 17.98
C ALA A 461 -15.46 -3.70 18.19
N ILE A 462 -15.85 -3.04 17.09
CA ILE A 462 -17.02 -2.16 17.10
C ILE A 462 -18.22 -3.04 17.50
N GLU A 463 -19.01 -2.57 18.46
CA GLU A 463 -20.25 -3.23 18.83
C GLU A 463 -21.30 -2.98 17.74
N ALA A 464 -22.05 -4.02 17.35
CA ALA A 464 -23.17 -3.83 16.44
C ALA A 464 -24.19 -2.88 17.08
N PRO A 465 -24.76 -1.91 16.33
CA PRO A 465 -25.81 -1.07 16.88
C PRO A 465 -26.97 -1.95 17.36
N ALA A 466 -27.42 -1.73 18.59
CA ALA A 466 -28.54 -2.48 19.15
C ALA A 466 -29.75 -2.37 18.21
N PRO A 467 -30.50 -3.46 17.96
CA PRO A 467 -31.72 -3.37 17.17
C PRO A 467 -32.65 -2.36 17.84
N SER A 468 -33.16 -1.40 17.07
CA SER A 468 -34.03 -0.33 17.54
C SER A 468 -35.38 -0.90 17.99
N THR A 469 -35.44 -1.49 19.18
CA THR A 469 -36.71 -1.76 19.85
C THR A 469 -37.11 -0.48 20.58
N GLY A 470 -38.14 0.19 20.04
CA GLY A 470 -38.67 1.41 20.62
C GLY A 470 -39.11 1.21 22.07
N SER A 471 -38.39 1.82 23.00
CA SER A 471 -38.92 2.29 24.28
C SER A 471 -37.92 3.26 24.91
N SER A 472 -38.47 4.33 25.46
CA SER A 472 -37.82 5.52 25.99
C SER A 472 -37.04 5.27 27.29
N GLU A 473 -36.00 6.09 27.46
CA GLU A 473 -35.47 6.63 28.72
C GLU A 473 -35.09 5.65 29.85
N THR A 474 -33.79 5.54 30.11
CA THR A 474 -33.15 6.11 31.30
C THR A 474 -31.63 5.92 31.21
N GLY A 475 -30.88 7.00 31.42
CA GLY A 475 -29.43 6.94 31.54
C GLY A 475 -29.03 6.31 32.86
N ALA A 476 -28.27 5.21 32.80
CA ALA A 476 -27.28 4.81 33.79
C ALA A 476 -26.53 3.58 33.25
N ASP A 477 -25.21 3.74 33.12
CA ASP A 477 -24.18 2.73 33.34
C ASP A 477 -24.50 1.27 32.91
N LEU A 478 -24.25 0.96 31.64
CA LEU A 478 -24.11 -0.41 31.17
C LEU A 478 -22.76 -0.55 30.47
N GLY A 479 -21.74 -0.85 31.26
CA GLY A 479 -20.46 -1.38 30.78
C GLY A 479 -20.66 -2.71 30.07
N SER A 480 -21.18 -2.67 28.83
CA SER A 480 -20.97 -3.76 27.87
C SER A 480 -19.46 -3.87 27.67
N ALA A 481 -18.87 -4.94 28.17
CA ALA A 481 -17.47 -5.22 27.96
C ALA A 481 -17.25 -5.35 26.45
N ARG A 482 -16.71 -4.29 25.82
CA ARG A 482 -16.37 -4.28 24.39
C ARG A 482 -15.66 -5.58 24.04
N ARG A 483 -16.25 -6.34 23.12
CA ARG A 483 -15.70 -7.63 22.68
C ARG A 483 -14.28 -7.41 22.16
N LYS A 484 -13.29 -8.02 22.81
CA LYS A 484 -11.91 -7.99 22.32
C LYS A 484 -11.74 -8.99 21.17
N ARG A 485 -11.23 -8.50 20.04
CA ARG A 485 -10.81 -9.31 18.89
C ARG A 485 -9.46 -9.95 19.19
N ARG A 486 -9.29 -11.23 18.81
CA ARG A 486 -7.97 -11.88 18.83
C ARG A 486 -7.14 -11.34 17.68
N VAL A 487 -5.93 -10.84 17.94
CA VAL A 487 -5.06 -10.25 16.91
C VAL A 487 -3.69 -10.92 16.93
N ALA A 488 -3.19 -11.28 15.76
CA ALA A 488 -1.80 -11.63 15.54
C ALA A 488 -1.19 -10.67 14.51
N VAL A 489 0.03 -10.21 14.75
CA VAL A 489 0.80 -9.38 13.83
C VAL A 489 2.13 -10.06 13.55
N SER A 490 2.36 -10.42 12.29
CA SER A 490 3.62 -10.94 11.80
C SER A 490 4.48 -9.82 11.24
N LEU A 491 5.74 -9.81 11.63
CA LEU A 491 6.70 -8.75 11.34
C LEU A 491 8.02 -9.34 10.81
N ALA A 492 8.40 -8.94 9.60
CA ALA A 492 9.71 -9.16 9.03
C ALA A 492 10.76 -8.20 9.63
N GLU A 493 11.86 -8.73 10.16
CA GLU A 493 12.87 -7.94 10.88
C GLU A 493 13.50 -6.83 10.03
N ASN A 494 13.88 -7.15 8.80
CA ASN A 494 14.62 -6.25 7.90
C ASN A 494 13.70 -5.65 6.83
N ASP A 495 12.44 -5.38 7.19
CA ASP A 495 11.43 -4.84 6.29
C ASP A 495 11.92 -3.54 5.64
N LEU A 496 12.04 -3.52 4.31
CA LEU A 496 12.51 -2.34 3.60
C LEU A 496 11.48 -1.21 3.50
N ILE A 497 10.22 -1.42 3.92
CA ILE A 497 9.10 -0.48 3.79
C ILE A 497 8.78 0.16 5.14
N VAL A 498 8.54 -0.65 6.18
CA VAL A 498 8.14 -0.17 7.51
C VAL A 498 9.31 -0.19 8.50
N ASP A 499 9.22 0.67 9.53
CA ASP A 499 10.07 0.53 10.72
C ASP A 499 9.48 -0.53 11.65
N THR A 500 9.87 -1.79 11.43
CA THR A 500 9.34 -2.95 12.14
C THR A 500 9.55 -2.87 13.65
N LEU A 501 10.69 -2.34 14.10
CA LEU A 501 10.99 -2.23 15.53
C LEU A 501 10.07 -1.21 16.21
N THR A 502 9.90 -0.04 15.59
CA THR A 502 8.97 0.98 16.07
C THR A 502 7.54 0.44 16.15
N ILE A 503 7.08 -0.32 15.14
CA ILE A 503 5.76 -0.97 15.16
C ILE A 503 5.67 -1.98 16.30
N ALA A 504 6.68 -2.83 16.49
CA ALA A 504 6.68 -3.85 17.55
C ALA A 504 6.61 -3.21 18.94
N GLN A 505 7.37 -2.14 19.19
CA GLN A 505 7.37 -1.39 20.44
C GLN A 505 6.00 -0.75 20.72
N TYR A 506 5.40 -0.10 19.71
CA TYR A 506 4.06 0.47 19.80
C TYR A 506 3.00 -0.57 20.16
N LEU A 507 3.06 -1.76 19.53
CA LEU A 507 2.10 -2.84 19.81
C LEU A 507 2.34 -3.49 21.18
N ALA A 508 3.59 -3.65 21.60
CA ALA A 508 3.95 -4.15 22.94
C ALA A 508 3.39 -3.26 24.05
N GLY A 509 3.32 -1.94 23.82
CA GLY A 509 2.77 -0.97 24.76
C GLY A 509 3.70 -0.69 25.94
N ASP A 510 5.02 -0.73 25.70
CA ASP A 510 6.00 -0.34 26.70
C ASP A 510 5.84 1.14 27.05
N GLU A 511 5.57 1.44 28.32
CA GLU A 511 5.33 2.81 28.80
C GLU A 511 6.55 3.73 28.66
N GLU A 512 7.74 3.15 28.40
CA GLU A 512 9.01 3.85 28.17
C GLU A 512 9.43 3.88 26.68
N TRP A 513 8.52 3.67 25.72
CA TRP A 513 8.85 3.68 24.29
C TRP A 513 9.43 5.02 23.77
N TYR A 514 9.40 6.09 24.58
CA TYR A 514 9.91 7.44 24.26
C TYR A 514 11.26 7.81 24.92
N LEU A 515 11.76 7.06 25.90
CA LEU A 515 12.92 7.50 26.72
C LEU A 515 14.30 7.16 26.14
N GLY A 516 14.39 6.37 25.06
CA GLY A 516 15.65 5.82 24.56
C GLY A 516 16.30 6.51 23.35
N SER A 517 15.69 7.52 22.72
CA SER A 517 16.21 8.08 21.44
C SER A 517 17.12 9.31 21.59
N THR A 518 17.24 9.88 22.80
CA THR A 518 18.07 11.07 23.06
C THR A 518 19.53 10.71 23.35
N GLY A 519 20.21 10.04 22.42
CA GLY A 519 21.62 9.76 22.61
C GLY A 519 22.28 9.03 21.45
N LYS A 520 23.20 9.70 20.76
CA LYS A 520 24.34 9.03 20.12
C LYS A 520 25.16 8.35 21.21
N GLY A 521 24.80 7.11 21.55
CA GLY A 521 25.47 6.34 22.58
C GLY A 521 24.66 5.11 22.95
N SER A 522 24.99 3.99 22.31
CA SER A 522 24.90 2.62 22.82
C SER A 522 24.30 2.40 24.23
N VAL A 523 22.98 2.44 24.34
CA VAL A 523 22.22 1.83 25.45
C VAL A 523 21.01 1.10 24.86
N GLU A 524 21.10 -0.22 24.83
CA GLU A 524 20.04 -1.24 24.67
C GLU A 524 18.73 -0.89 23.91
N GLN A 525 18.81 -0.47 22.64
CA GLN A 525 17.67 -0.51 21.71
C GLN A 525 17.23 -1.95 21.33
N ASN A 526 17.88 -2.97 21.91
CA ASN A 526 17.73 -4.38 21.58
C ASN A 526 16.65 -5.11 22.41
N GLY A 527 16.14 -4.55 23.51
CA GLY A 527 15.33 -5.31 24.48
C GLY A 527 14.08 -5.96 23.88
N VAL A 528 13.20 -5.19 23.26
CA VAL A 528 11.91 -5.71 22.72
C VAL A 528 12.13 -6.62 21.52
N GLY A 529 13.00 -6.22 20.59
CA GLY A 529 13.35 -7.03 19.43
C GLY A 529 13.97 -8.38 19.83
N GLU A 530 14.89 -8.39 20.78
CA GLU A 530 15.50 -9.62 21.31
C GLU A 530 14.51 -10.45 22.14
N ILE A 531 13.61 -9.83 22.91
CA ILE A 531 12.56 -10.55 23.65
C ILE A 531 11.62 -11.26 22.68
N ILE A 532 11.14 -10.56 21.64
CA ILE A 532 10.24 -11.15 20.64
C ILE A 532 11.01 -12.19 19.80
N ALA A 533 12.25 -11.91 19.41
CA ALA A 533 13.09 -12.87 18.68
C ALA A 533 13.44 -14.11 19.52
N SER A 534 13.65 -13.95 20.83
CA SER A 534 13.85 -15.04 21.79
C SER A 534 12.58 -15.89 21.93
N ALA A 535 11.42 -15.24 22.06
CA ALA A 535 10.12 -15.93 22.03
C ALA A 535 9.93 -16.71 20.71
N ALA A 536 10.32 -16.14 19.57
CA ALA A 536 10.26 -16.81 18.27
C ALA A 536 11.17 -18.06 18.19
N LYS A 537 12.33 -18.06 18.87
CA LYS A 537 13.23 -19.23 18.96
C LYS A 537 12.65 -20.40 19.77
N SER A 538 11.65 -20.15 20.62
CA SER A 538 11.00 -21.20 21.43
C SER A 538 10.04 -22.10 20.61
N GLY A 539 9.75 -21.74 19.35
CA GLY A 539 9.09 -22.60 18.37
C GLY A 539 7.58 -22.83 18.58
N ARG A 540 6.91 -22.15 19.52
CA ARG A 540 5.49 -22.41 19.86
C ARG A 540 4.51 -21.23 19.72
N GLY A 541 4.96 -20.04 19.33
CA GLY A 541 4.06 -18.89 19.16
C GLY A 541 4.80 -17.57 19.12
N GLY A 542 4.05 -16.48 18.89
CA GLY A 542 4.54 -15.12 19.05
C GLY A 542 4.58 -14.68 20.52
N HIS A 543 5.20 -13.52 20.78
CA HIS A 543 5.10 -12.84 22.06
C HIS A 543 3.72 -12.20 22.21
N VAL A 544 2.98 -12.51 23.28
CA VAL A 544 1.66 -11.91 23.52
C VAL A 544 1.79 -10.66 24.38
N THR A 545 1.34 -9.52 23.87
CA THR A 545 1.41 -8.22 24.56
C THR A 545 0.39 -8.12 25.68
N LYS A 546 0.51 -7.09 26.53
CA LYS A 546 -0.46 -6.80 27.61
C LYS A 546 -1.90 -6.62 27.10
N ASP A 547 -2.05 -6.16 25.86
CA ASP A 547 -3.34 -5.94 25.21
C ASP A 547 -3.87 -7.16 24.46
N GLY A 548 -3.15 -8.29 24.51
CA GLY A 548 -3.56 -9.56 23.91
C GLY A 548 -3.22 -9.70 22.42
N ILE A 549 -2.29 -8.89 21.90
CA ILE A 549 -1.80 -9.00 20.52
C ILE A 549 -0.67 -10.01 20.48
N GLU A 550 -0.75 -11.03 19.62
CA GLU A 550 0.36 -11.96 19.39
C GLU A 550 1.32 -11.41 18.33
N LEU A 551 2.52 -11.05 18.73
CA LEU A 551 3.59 -10.57 17.85
C LEU A 551 4.47 -11.73 17.39
N MET A 552 4.42 -12.03 16.10
CA MET A 552 5.31 -12.99 15.46
C MET A 552 6.47 -12.26 14.78
N TRP A 553 7.70 -12.67 15.11
CA TRP A 553 8.90 -12.11 14.51
C TRP A 553 9.58 -13.11 13.59
N PHE A 554 10.00 -12.62 12.42
CA PHE A 554 10.70 -13.39 11.40
C PHE A 554 12.11 -12.79 11.17
N PRO A 555 13.13 -13.33 11.87
CA PRO A 555 14.49 -12.81 11.78
C PRO A 555 15.07 -12.91 10.37
N GLY A 556 15.87 -11.92 9.99
CA GLY A 556 16.58 -11.87 8.73
C GLY A 556 15.71 -11.60 7.50
N LEU A 557 14.39 -11.72 7.61
CA LEU A 557 13.47 -11.58 6.49
C LEU A 557 13.20 -10.10 6.18
N ASP A 558 13.04 -9.84 4.89
CA ASP A 558 12.49 -8.60 4.34
C ASP A 558 10.97 -8.74 4.11
N HIS A 559 10.29 -7.63 3.82
CA HIS A 559 8.85 -7.54 3.58
C HIS A 559 8.35 -8.66 2.66
N ALA A 560 7.26 -9.35 3.02
CA ALA A 560 6.70 -10.46 2.24
C ALA A 560 7.60 -11.70 2.05
N GLN A 561 8.87 -11.70 2.49
CA GLN A 561 9.75 -12.88 2.36
C GLN A 561 9.26 -14.06 3.20
N VAL A 562 8.42 -13.80 4.21
CA VAL A 562 7.75 -14.83 5.01
C VAL A 562 7.00 -15.86 4.15
N PHE A 563 6.54 -15.50 2.95
CA PHE A 563 5.89 -16.44 2.04
C PHE A 563 6.84 -17.34 1.23
N SER A 564 8.15 -17.08 1.26
CA SER A 564 9.11 -17.74 0.34
C SER A 564 9.50 -19.15 0.80
N ALA A 565 9.86 -19.32 2.08
CA ALA A 565 10.24 -20.61 2.65
C ALA A 565 9.03 -21.37 3.19
N LYS A 566 9.02 -22.71 3.07
CA LYS A 566 7.88 -23.54 3.53
C LYS A 566 7.70 -23.42 5.04
N GLU A 567 8.79 -23.44 5.79
CA GLU A 567 8.81 -23.38 7.25
C GLU A 567 8.16 -22.09 7.77
N ASN A 568 8.38 -20.97 7.08
CA ASN A 568 7.76 -19.69 7.42
C ASN A 568 6.26 -19.69 7.11
N ARG A 569 5.86 -20.23 5.95
CA ARG A 569 4.44 -20.41 5.61
C ARG A 569 3.74 -21.32 6.62
N ASP A 570 4.35 -22.42 7.01
CA ASP A 570 3.79 -23.37 7.99
C ASP A 570 3.55 -22.68 9.34
N ARG A 571 4.48 -21.83 9.79
CA ARG A 571 4.30 -21.01 11.00
C ARG A 571 3.10 -20.06 10.88
N LEU A 572 2.94 -19.37 9.75
CA LEU A 572 1.77 -18.51 9.52
C LEU A 572 0.46 -19.31 9.48
N CYS A 573 0.44 -20.43 8.75
CA CYS A 573 -0.73 -21.31 8.66
C CYS A 573 -1.14 -21.84 10.03
N SER A 574 -0.18 -22.23 10.88
CA SER A 574 -0.44 -22.71 12.24
C SER A 574 -1.14 -21.64 13.10
N VAL A 575 -0.72 -20.38 13.02
CA VAL A 575 -1.37 -19.28 13.75
C VAL A 575 -2.78 -19.04 13.20
N ILE A 576 -2.97 -19.04 11.89
CA ILE A 576 -4.29 -18.86 11.27
C ILE A 576 -5.24 -19.99 11.69
N GLN A 577 -4.81 -21.23 11.64
CA GLN A 577 -5.62 -22.39 12.08
C GLN A 577 -6.06 -22.25 13.54
N ARG A 578 -5.14 -21.84 14.42
CA ARG A 578 -5.45 -21.58 15.85
C ARG A 578 -6.45 -20.42 16.03
N TYR A 579 -6.34 -19.39 15.20
CA TYR A 579 -7.26 -18.25 15.22
C TYR A 579 -8.62 -18.55 14.59
N CYS A 580 -8.70 -19.58 13.75
CA CYS A 580 -9.95 -20.11 13.22
C CYS A 580 -10.74 -20.92 14.25
N ALA A 581 -10.13 -21.48 15.30
CA ALA A 581 -10.87 -22.22 16.32
C ALA A 581 -11.94 -21.33 17.00
N LYS A 582 -13.17 -21.84 17.08
CA LYS A 582 -14.35 -21.12 17.62
C LYS A 582 -14.31 -20.87 19.12
#